data_AF-A0A0K0XYR8-F1
#
_entry.id   AF-A0A0K0XYR8-F1
#
_cell.length_a   1.000
_cell.length_b   1.000
_cell.length_c   1.000
_cell.angle_alpha   90.00
_cell.angle_beta   90.00
_cell.angle_gamma   90.00
#
_symmetry.space_group_name_H-M   'P 1'
#
loop_
_entity.id
_entity.type
_entity.pdbx_description
1 polymer ?
#
loop_
_entity_poly.entity_id
_entity_poly.type
_entity_poly.pdbx_seq_one_letter_code
_entity_poly.pdbx_strand_id
1 'polypeptide(L)'
;MRAFDCPWLLTPEGWRAAQRIRVDTDDRIESIEAIPESPGAGREAEVLSGPVIPGMCNVHSHAHQRLIAGLTGWREQDRSSFWSWRERMYRALSSLNPDQLETVACWLYMELLEGGYTCTGEFHYAHRLAGQAPLASSEALLSAASRAGCGLTLLPVWYRYGGFGKRPLDARQQAFGMSQAEFLDLLHALQARLQDGSQHRLGMAPHSLRAVDVDELAELVRAWSVGPVHLHIAEQPDEVRACLEHAGARPVELLFDRLEPDARWCLIHATHVEDFELEAMRRAGVTAGICPTTEADLGDGIFPALRWRQLGGRLAIGSDSNLVTSAAAELRQLDWSQRLVHHQRNVLLDEGQTHLGTSLWARTARDGAHALDQNGGALEVGRLANFVVLDSGHPLLAGLDPASALDTFIMAEQPGMIESVWVAAERRVHHGIHVGRNELAEEISALRRRLVNEIRQ
;
A
#
# COMPACT_ATOMS: atom_id res chain seq x y z
N MET A 1 26.68 6.93 -12.70
CA MET A 1 26.75 6.58 -11.28
C MET A 1 26.38 7.80 -10.47
N ARG A 2 25.19 7.78 -9.87
CA ARG A 2 24.70 8.84 -8.98
C ARG A 2 25.26 8.60 -7.58
N ALA A 3 25.45 9.66 -6.80
CA ALA A 3 25.90 9.56 -5.42
C ALA A 3 25.17 10.57 -4.53
N PHE A 4 24.84 10.16 -3.32
CA PHE A 4 24.11 10.97 -2.34
C PHE A 4 24.87 11.01 -1.02
N ASP A 5 25.16 12.22 -0.54
CA ASP A 5 25.75 12.44 0.78
C ASP A 5 24.64 12.63 1.81
N CYS A 6 24.49 11.64 2.68
CA CYS A 6 23.45 11.53 3.68
C CYS A 6 24.01 11.95 5.04
N PRO A 7 23.50 13.03 5.68
CA PRO A 7 23.93 13.39 7.03
C PRO A 7 23.56 12.28 8.03
N TRP A 8 22.41 11.65 7.85
CA TRP A 8 21.97 10.46 8.56
C TRP A 8 21.27 9.50 7.62
N LEU A 9 21.56 8.21 7.77
CA LEU A 9 21.00 7.15 6.95
C LEU A 9 20.46 6.02 7.84
N LEU A 10 19.18 5.67 7.71
CA LEU A 10 18.59 4.53 8.39
C LEU A 10 18.79 3.25 7.57
N THR A 11 19.78 2.46 7.98
CA THR A 11 20.10 1.13 7.42
C THR A 11 19.38 0.01 8.19
N PRO A 12 19.37 -1.25 7.70
CA PRO A 12 18.85 -2.38 8.48
C PRO A 12 19.52 -2.57 9.84
N GLU A 13 20.77 -2.14 10.00
CA GLU A 13 21.51 -2.18 11.27
C GLU A 13 21.25 -0.96 12.17
N GLY A 14 20.49 0.04 11.69
CA GLY A 14 20.15 1.27 12.41
C GLY A 14 20.70 2.54 11.75
N TRP A 15 20.66 3.63 12.50
CA TRP A 15 21.10 4.96 12.05
C TRP A 15 22.63 5.04 11.92
N ARG A 16 23.10 5.55 10.78
CA ARG A 16 24.51 5.84 10.50
C ARG A 16 24.70 7.30 10.10
N ALA A 17 25.69 7.97 10.68
CA ALA A 17 26.02 9.36 10.36
C ALA A 17 26.93 9.45 9.13
N ALA A 18 26.83 10.55 8.38
CA ALA A 18 27.75 10.91 7.30
C ALA A 18 28.06 9.76 6.35
N GLN A 19 27.03 9.22 5.69
CA GLN A 19 27.16 8.12 4.74
C GLN A 19 26.97 8.61 3.30
N ARG A 20 27.76 8.06 2.38
CA ARG A 20 27.60 8.22 0.94
C ARG A 20 26.96 6.97 0.37
N ILE A 21 25.84 7.13 -0.32
CA ILE A 21 25.23 6.09 -1.15
C ILE A 21 25.76 6.27 -2.57
N ARG A 22 26.29 5.20 -3.18
CA ARG A 22 26.54 5.15 -4.63
C ARG A 22 25.54 4.24 -5.31
N VAL A 23 25.06 4.68 -6.46
CA VAL A 23 24.02 3.99 -7.23
C VAL A 23 24.55 3.59 -8.60
N ASP A 24 24.36 2.32 -8.96
CA ASP A 24 24.77 1.74 -10.24
C ASP A 24 23.91 2.23 -11.43
N THR A 25 24.00 1.56 -12.59
CA THR A 25 23.23 1.90 -13.79
C THR A 25 21.80 1.38 -13.78
N ASP A 26 21.48 0.45 -12.88
CA ASP A 26 20.15 -0.15 -12.71
C ASP A 26 19.43 0.45 -11.49
N ASP A 27 19.92 1.60 -11.03
CA ASP A 27 19.40 2.38 -9.91
C ASP A 27 19.41 1.67 -8.55
N ARG A 28 20.30 0.68 -8.41
CA ARG A 28 20.52 -0.04 -7.16
C ARG A 28 21.67 0.55 -6.38
N ILE A 29 21.56 0.50 -5.06
CA ILE A 29 22.61 0.85 -4.12
C ILE A 29 23.77 -0.11 -4.33
N GLU A 30 24.87 0.38 -4.88
CA GLU A 30 26.10 -0.38 -5.11
C GLU A 30 26.97 -0.41 -3.85
N SER A 31 27.03 0.72 -3.13
CA SER A 31 27.81 0.84 -1.89
C SER A 31 27.24 1.91 -0.95
N ILE A 32 27.49 1.70 0.34
CA ILE A 32 27.23 2.66 1.42
C ILE A 32 28.54 2.81 2.20
N GLU A 33 29.13 3.99 2.16
CA GLU A 33 30.47 4.26 2.69
C GLU A 33 30.47 5.50 3.58
N ALA A 34 31.37 5.58 4.56
CA ALA A 34 31.54 6.82 5.33
C ALA A 34 32.06 7.95 4.44
N ILE A 35 31.49 9.15 4.58
CA ILE A 35 31.97 10.35 3.89
C ILE A 35 33.36 10.73 4.46
N PRO A 36 34.42 10.85 3.64
CA PRO A 36 35.73 11.26 4.11
C PRO A 36 35.74 12.70 4.65
N GLU A 37 36.51 12.97 5.70
CA GLU A 37 36.69 14.33 6.28
C GLU A 37 37.27 15.36 5.29
N SER A 38 37.93 14.90 4.22
CA SER A 38 38.43 15.73 3.12
C SER A 38 37.84 15.23 1.80
N PRO A 39 36.89 15.95 1.18
CA PRO A 39 36.36 15.58 -0.12
C PRO A 39 37.49 15.65 -1.15
N GLY A 40 37.97 14.51 -1.63
CA GLY A 40 38.87 14.48 -2.78
C GLY A 40 38.20 15.12 -3.99
N ALA A 41 38.97 15.87 -4.79
CA ALA A 41 38.47 16.54 -5.99
C ALA A 41 37.95 15.51 -7.02
N GLY A 42 36.65 15.27 -7.02
CA GLY A 42 35.95 14.36 -7.91
C GLY A 42 34.43 14.57 -7.80
N ARG A 43 33.70 14.28 -8.89
CA ARG A 43 32.25 14.52 -9.10
C ARG A 43 31.44 14.60 -7.80
N GLU A 44 30.88 15.79 -7.56
CA GLU A 44 30.11 16.15 -6.36
C GLU A 44 28.90 15.21 -6.19
N ALA A 45 28.81 14.55 -5.04
CA ALA A 45 27.60 13.84 -4.62
C ALA A 45 26.52 14.86 -4.24
N GLU A 46 25.25 14.53 -4.46
CA GLU A 46 24.14 15.39 -4.03
C GLU A 46 24.01 15.33 -2.51
N VAL A 47 24.18 16.48 -1.85
CA VAL A 47 24.08 16.59 -0.40
C VAL A 47 22.61 16.68 0.00
N LEU A 48 22.15 15.72 0.79
CA LEU A 48 20.78 15.66 1.29
C LEU A 48 20.65 16.48 2.58
N SER A 49 19.54 17.19 2.76
CA SER A 49 19.38 18.19 3.81
C SER A 49 19.00 17.63 5.19
N GLY A 50 18.70 16.33 5.29
CA GLY A 50 18.24 15.74 6.55
C GLY A 50 18.26 14.22 6.60
N PRO A 51 17.64 13.62 7.63
CA PRO A 51 17.60 12.18 7.82
C PRO A 51 16.99 11.45 6.63
N VAL A 52 17.70 10.42 6.16
CA VAL A 52 17.29 9.56 5.04
C VAL A 52 16.74 8.25 5.58
N ILE A 53 15.48 7.97 5.25
CA ILE A 53 14.76 6.75 5.67
C ILE A 53 14.32 5.94 4.44
N PRO A 54 14.17 4.60 4.56
CA PRO A 54 13.69 3.79 3.44
C PRO A 54 12.34 4.28 2.94
N GLY A 55 12.12 4.24 1.61
CA GLY A 55 10.81 4.52 1.04
C GLY A 55 9.76 3.52 1.55
N MET A 56 8.61 4.02 2.00
CA MET A 56 7.51 3.15 2.41
C MET A 56 6.88 2.48 1.18
N CYS A 57 6.37 1.27 1.34
CA CYS A 57 5.60 0.57 0.32
C CYS A 57 4.14 0.47 0.76
N ASN A 58 3.24 1.08 -0.02
CA ASN A 58 1.80 1.04 0.21
C ASN A 58 1.26 -0.31 -0.27
N VAL A 59 0.93 -1.24 0.62
CA VAL A 59 0.59 -2.61 0.19
C VAL A 59 -0.80 -2.76 -0.40
N HIS A 60 -1.67 -1.76 -0.27
CA HIS A 60 -3.05 -1.88 -0.69
C HIS A 60 -3.64 -0.53 -1.09
N SER A 61 -4.16 -0.46 -2.32
CA SER A 61 -4.79 0.72 -2.90
C SER A 61 -5.92 0.32 -3.84
N HIS A 62 -6.96 1.15 -3.87
CA HIS A 62 -7.95 1.19 -4.94
C HIS A 62 -8.00 2.59 -5.56
N ALA A 63 -7.30 2.80 -6.68
CA ALA A 63 -7.01 4.14 -7.20
C ALA A 63 -8.27 4.96 -7.48
N HIS A 64 -9.30 4.34 -8.06
CA HIS A 64 -10.55 4.99 -8.39
C HIS A 64 -11.29 5.57 -7.18
N GLN A 65 -11.07 5.02 -5.97
CA GLN A 65 -11.73 5.48 -4.76
C GLN A 65 -11.23 6.86 -4.32
N ARG A 66 -10.03 7.27 -4.74
CA ARG A 66 -9.50 8.60 -4.43
C ARG A 66 -10.43 9.72 -4.92
N LEU A 67 -11.15 9.51 -6.03
CA LEU A 67 -12.08 10.49 -6.58
C LEU A 67 -13.27 10.79 -5.64
N ILE A 68 -13.67 9.82 -4.82
CA ILE A 68 -14.76 9.95 -3.83
C ILE A 68 -14.28 10.29 -2.42
N ALA A 69 -12.97 10.48 -2.21
CA ALA A 69 -12.43 10.79 -0.89
C ALA A 69 -13.15 12.01 -0.27
N GLY A 70 -13.68 11.80 0.94
CA GLY A 70 -14.46 12.79 1.70
C GLY A 70 -15.92 13.02 1.23
N LEU A 71 -16.40 12.32 0.20
CA LEU A 71 -17.78 12.48 -0.32
C LEU A 71 -18.78 11.46 0.27
N THR A 72 -18.33 10.61 1.18
CA THR A 72 -19.11 9.50 1.76
C THR A 72 -19.56 9.74 3.20
N GLY A 73 -19.10 10.82 3.84
CA GLY A 73 -19.34 11.11 5.27
C GLY A 73 -20.72 11.69 5.64
N TRP A 74 -21.71 11.69 4.74
CA TRP A 74 -23.04 12.28 4.99
C TRP A 74 -24.09 11.18 5.20
N ARG A 75 -24.90 11.28 6.27
CA ARG A 75 -25.97 10.32 6.59
C ARG A 75 -27.21 10.58 5.74
N GLU A 76 -27.65 9.60 4.95
CA GLU A 76 -28.96 9.61 4.26
C GLU A 76 -30.09 8.98 5.11
N GLN A 77 -29.76 8.10 6.05
CA GLN A 77 -30.70 7.43 6.97
C GLN A 77 -30.10 7.23 8.38
N ASP A 78 -30.90 6.73 9.33
CA ASP A 78 -30.56 6.63 10.76
C ASP A 78 -29.28 5.80 11.06
N ARG A 79 -28.79 4.96 10.13
CA ARG A 79 -27.48 4.27 10.23
C ARG A 79 -26.73 4.30 8.89
N SER A 80 -25.48 4.81 8.91
CA SER A 80 -24.50 4.63 7.83
C SER A 80 -23.75 3.32 8.04
N SER A 81 -23.45 2.58 6.97
CA SER A 81 -22.66 1.35 7.02
C SER A 81 -21.71 1.27 5.81
N PHE A 82 -20.74 0.34 5.85
CA PHE A 82 -19.92 -0.07 4.70
C PHE A 82 -20.76 -0.23 3.40
N TRP A 83 -21.96 -0.80 3.53
CA TRP A 83 -22.86 -1.06 2.41
C TRP A 83 -23.39 0.23 1.75
N SER A 84 -23.73 1.27 2.52
CA SER A 84 -24.16 2.56 1.96
C SER A 84 -23.01 3.36 1.35
N TRP A 85 -21.79 3.22 1.87
CA TRP A 85 -20.57 3.76 1.25
C TRP A 85 -20.34 3.11 -0.13
N ARG A 86 -20.49 1.79 -0.21
CA ARG A 86 -20.26 1.00 -1.43
C ARG A 86 -21.18 1.40 -2.60
N GLU A 87 -22.41 1.81 -2.31
CA GLU A 87 -23.36 2.33 -3.30
C GLU A 87 -22.84 3.58 -4.04
N ARG A 88 -22.20 4.49 -3.29
CA ARG A 88 -21.62 5.72 -3.85
C ARG A 88 -20.39 5.41 -4.69
N MET A 89 -19.59 4.46 -4.25
CA MET A 89 -18.43 3.96 -4.98
C MET A 89 -18.82 3.38 -6.36
N TYR A 90 -19.89 2.57 -6.43
CA TYR A 90 -20.37 2.03 -7.71
C TYR A 90 -20.82 3.11 -8.69
N ARG A 91 -21.47 4.19 -8.21
CA ARG A 91 -21.85 5.31 -9.08
C ARG A 91 -20.61 6.03 -9.61
N ALA A 92 -19.61 6.29 -8.77
CA ALA A 92 -18.37 6.92 -9.19
C ALA A 92 -17.61 6.06 -10.22
N LEU A 93 -17.56 4.75 -10.05
CA LEU A 93 -16.97 3.84 -11.02
C LEU A 93 -17.66 3.88 -12.38
N SER A 94 -18.99 3.97 -12.40
CA SER A 94 -19.77 3.95 -13.66
C SER A 94 -19.51 5.15 -14.58
N SER A 95 -18.89 6.23 -14.07
CA SER A 95 -18.60 7.44 -14.85
C SER A 95 -17.16 7.50 -15.37
N LEU A 96 -16.33 6.50 -15.09
CA LEU A 96 -14.93 6.43 -15.50
C LEU A 96 -14.74 5.59 -16.78
N ASN A 97 -13.79 6.02 -17.59
CA ASN A 97 -13.17 5.22 -18.65
C ASN A 97 -11.66 5.01 -18.30
N PRO A 98 -10.92 4.17 -19.04
CA PRO A 98 -9.48 3.93 -18.77
C PRO A 98 -8.62 5.20 -18.74
N ASP A 99 -8.80 6.15 -19.66
CA ASP A 99 -8.01 7.41 -19.66
C ASP A 99 -8.26 8.22 -18.38
N GLN A 100 -9.52 8.29 -17.93
CA GLN A 100 -9.87 8.97 -16.68
C GLN A 100 -9.36 8.22 -15.45
N LEU A 101 -9.31 6.88 -15.49
CA LEU A 101 -8.68 6.08 -14.46
C LEU A 101 -7.17 6.37 -14.40
N GLU A 102 -6.49 6.46 -15.54
CA GLU A 102 -5.07 6.82 -15.60
C GLU A 102 -4.83 8.18 -14.93
N THR A 103 -5.63 9.20 -15.27
CA THR A 103 -5.50 10.52 -14.64
C THR A 103 -5.71 10.46 -13.13
N VAL A 104 -6.76 9.79 -12.65
CA VAL A 104 -7.06 9.63 -11.22
C VAL A 104 -5.95 8.88 -10.49
N ALA A 105 -5.49 7.77 -11.06
CA ALA A 105 -4.42 6.96 -10.49
C ALA A 105 -3.09 7.73 -10.45
N CYS A 106 -2.74 8.44 -11.52
CA CYS A 106 -1.51 9.21 -11.59
C CYS A 106 -1.52 10.32 -10.53
N TRP A 107 -2.64 11.03 -10.37
CA TRP A 107 -2.81 12.02 -9.29
C TRP A 107 -2.65 11.40 -7.91
N LEU A 108 -3.29 10.25 -7.65
CA LEU A 108 -3.16 9.54 -6.39
C LEU A 108 -1.71 9.12 -6.13
N TYR A 109 -1.04 8.55 -7.12
CA TYR A 109 0.33 8.05 -6.96
C TYR A 109 1.31 9.19 -6.66
N MET A 110 1.08 10.39 -7.21
CA MET A 110 1.79 11.61 -6.79
C MET A 110 1.52 11.95 -5.32
N GLU A 111 0.28 11.86 -4.84
CA GLU A 111 -0.06 12.10 -3.42
C GLU A 111 0.55 11.05 -2.47
N LEU A 112 0.63 9.80 -2.90
CA LEU A 112 1.28 8.74 -2.15
C LEU A 112 2.79 8.99 -2.07
N LEU A 113 3.41 9.43 -3.17
CA LEU A 113 4.81 9.88 -3.17
C LEU A 113 5.01 11.04 -2.19
N GLU A 114 4.14 12.06 -2.22
CA GLU A 114 4.16 13.18 -1.28
C GLU A 114 4.00 12.73 0.18
N GLY A 115 3.30 11.61 0.43
CA GLY A 115 3.11 11.00 1.74
C GLY A 115 4.21 10.02 2.18
N GLY A 116 5.31 9.91 1.42
CA GLY A 116 6.48 9.08 1.75
C GLY A 116 6.42 7.64 1.26
N TYR A 117 5.41 7.27 0.47
CA TYR A 117 5.41 6.00 -0.25
C TYR A 117 6.29 6.09 -1.51
N THR A 118 6.91 4.99 -1.90
CA THR A 118 7.73 4.89 -3.13
C THR A 118 7.23 3.81 -4.08
N CYS A 119 6.37 2.93 -3.58
CA CYS A 119 5.74 1.86 -4.33
C CYS A 119 4.31 1.65 -3.83
N THR A 120 3.42 1.17 -4.70
CA THR A 120 2.03 0.84 -4.34
C THR A 120 1.57 -0.52 -4.88
N GLY A 121 0.78 -1.25 -4.10
CA GLY A 121 0.05 -2.45 -4.47
C GLY A 121 -1.36 -2.08 -4.92
N GLU A 122 -1.60 -2.07 -6.22
CA GLU A 122 -2.90 -1.66 -6.76
C GLU A 122 -3.83 -2.86 -6.91
N PHE A 123 -4.78 -2.97 -5.99
CA PHE A 123 -5.79 -4.04 -5.93
C PHE A 123 -6.94 -3.68 -6.88
N HIS A 124 -6.77 -4.00 -8.16
CA HIS A 124 -7.59 -3.49 -9.25
C HIS A 124 -8.74 -4.43 -9.63
N TYR A 125 -9.96 -4.07 -9.23
CA TYR A 125 -11.19 -4.81 -9.60
C TYR A 125 -12.07 -4.10 -10.64
N ALA A 126 -11.77 -2.85 -10.98
CA ALA A 126 -12.55 -2.06 -11.94
C ALA A 126 -12.16 -2.39 -13.39
N HIS A 127 -12.33 -3.65 -13.79
CA HIS A 127 -11.81 -4.16 -15.06
C HIS A 127 -12.47 -3.55 -16.30
N ARG A 128 -13.82 -3.51 -16.32
CA ARG A 128 -14.61 -3.20 -17.53
C ARG A 128 -15.12 -1.77 -17.58
N LEU A 129 -14.26 -0.79 -17.29
CA LEU A 129 -14.62 0.63 -17.35
C LEU A 129 -15.11 1.02 -18.73
N ALA A 130 -16.24 1.73 -18.79
CA ALA A 130 -16.92 2.11 -20.03
C ALA A 130 -17.14 0.94 -21.03
N GLY A 131 -17.27 -0.29 -20.53
CA GLY A 131 -17.47 -1.49 -21.36
C GLY A 131 -16.22 -1.95 -22.12
N GLN A 132 -15.04 -1.39 -21.83
CA GLN A 132 -13.79 -1.80 -22.45
C GLN A 132 -13.28 -3.15 -21.89
N ALA A 133 -12.33 -3.76 -22.60
CA ALA A 133 -11.70 -5.00 -22.18
C ALA A 133 -10.91 -4.81 -20.87
N PRO A 134 -10.85 -5.84 -19.99
CA PRO A 134 -10.12 -5.77 -18.71
C PRO A 134 -8.68 -5.26 -18.80
N LEU A 135 -8.00 -5.56 -19.91
CA LEU A 135 -6.62 -5.14 -20.13
C LEU A 135 -6.46 -3.61 -20.16
N ALA A 136 -7.42 -2.87 -20.71
CA ALA A 136 -7.29 -1.43 -20.91
C ALA A 136 -7.18 -0.64 -19.60
N SER A 137 -8.00 -0.99 -18.60
CA SER A 137 -7.94 -0.35 -17.28
C SER A 137 -6.67 -0.72 -16.51
N SER A 138 -6.15 -1.94 -16.71
CA SER A 138 -4.89 -2.39 -16.12
C SER A 138 -3.67 -1.68 -16.74
N GLU A 139 -3.68 -1.47 -18.06
CA GLU A 139 -2.65 -0.69 -18.77
C GLU A 139 -2.64 0.78 -18.36
N ALA A 140 -3.83 1.38 -18.16
CA ALA A 140 -3.99 2.74 -17.64
C ALA A 140 -3.29 2.91 -16.27
N LEU A 141 -3.40 1.92 -15.37
CA LEU A 141 -2.73 1.96 -14.06
C LEU A 141 -1.20 1.83 -14.18
N LEU A 142 -0.71 0.97 -15.07
CA LEU A 142 0.73 0.86 -15.35
C LEU A 142 1.27 2.18 -15.92
N SER A 143 0.55 2.80 -16.86
CA SER A 143 0.90 4.12 -17.43
C SER A 143 0.91 5.20 -16.36
N ALA A 144 -0.12 5.25 -15.50
CA ALA A 144 -0.21 6.18 -14.39
C ALA A 144 0.99 6.08 -13.43
N ALA A 145 1.39 4.85 -13.06
CA ALA A 145 2.55 4.64 -12.19
C ALA A 145 3.86 5.04 -12.87
N SER A 146 4.03 4.72 -14.15
CA SER A 146 5.18 5.19 -14.94
C SER A 146 5.25 6.71 -14.99
N ARG A 147 4.11 7.38 -15.20
CA ARG A 147 4.03 8.85 -15.28
C ARG A 147 4.27 9.54 -13.93
N ALA A 148 3.73 8.99 -12.83
CA ALA A 148 4.05 9.45 -11.48
C ALA A 148 5.50 9.10 -11.08
N GLY A 149 6.08 8.06 -11.68
CA GLY A 149 7.44 7.63 -11.43
C GLY A 149 7.60 6.84 -10.12
N CYS A 150 6.58 6.09 -9.74
CA CYS A 150 6.59 5.18 -8.58
C CYS A 150 6.71 3.71 -9.00
N GLY A 151 7.12 2.85 -8.07
CA GLY A 151 6.97 1.42 -8.21
C GLY A 151 5.49 1.01 -8.16
N LEU A 152 5.10 -0.02 -8.90
CA LEU A 152 3.73 -0.53 -8.90
C LEU A 152 3.75 -2.05 -8.89
N THR A 153 3.11 -2.67 -7.92
CA THR A 153 2.72 -4.08 -8.02
C THR A 153 1.25 -4.10 -8.38
N LEU A 154 0.96 -4.36 -9.65
CA LEU A 154 -0.40 -4.46 -10.12
C LEU A 154 -0.97 -5.81 -9.65
N LEU A 155 -2.14 -5.76 -9.02
CA LEU A 155 -2.85 -6.93 -8.51
C LEU A 155 -4.24 -6.95 -9.17
N PRO A 156 -4.36 -7.44 -10.41
CA PRO A 156 -5.67 -7.61 -11.04
C PRO A 156 -6.52 -8.53 -10.16
N VAL A 157 -7.77 -8.12 -9.95
CA VAL A 157 -8.63 -8.80 -8.99
C VAL A 157 -9.48 -9.85 -9.67
N TRP A 158 -9.50 -11.06 -9.12
CA TRP A 158 -10.47 -12.06 -9.51
C TRP A 158 -11.73 -11.94 -8.65
N TYR A 159 -12.84 -11.57 -9.30
CA TYR A 159 -14.16 -11.45 -8.71
C TYR A 159 -15.12 -12.33 -9.50
N ARG A 160 -15.78 -13.31 -8.86
CA ARG A 160 -16.63 -14.28 -9.56
C ARG A 160 -18.04 -14.40 -8.99
N TYR A 161 -18.20 -14.19 -7.69
CA TYR A 161 -19.46 -14.43 -6.98
C TYR A 161 -19.90 -13.22 -6.16
N GLY A 162 -21.21 -13.08 -5.95
CA GLY A 162 -21.80 -12.01 -5.13
C GLY A 162 -21.76 -12.29 -3.62
N GLY A 163 -21.30 -13.49 -3.22
CA GLY A 163 -21.25 -13.95 -1.83
C GLY A 163 -20.95 -15.45 -1.74
N PHE A 164 -20.73 -15.92 -0.50
CA PHE A 164 -20.50 -17.33 -0.17
C PHE A 164 -21.53 -18.27 -0.81
N GLY A 165 -21.10 -19.51 -1.11
CA GLY A 165 -21.93 -20.52 -1.76
C GLY A 165 -22.20 -20.26 -3.24
N LYS A 166 -21.22 -19.67 -3.95
CA LYS A 166 -21.29 -19.37 -5.39
C LYS A 166 -22.51 -18.52 -5.77
N ARG A 167 -22.87 -17.57 -4.91
CA ARG A 167 -24.02 -16.69 -5.15
C ARG A 167 -23.80 -15.91 -6.45
N PRO A 168 -24.80 -15.82 -7.36
CA PRO A 168 -24.67 -15.03 -8.56
C PRO A 168 -24.33 -13.56 -8.25
N LEU A 169 -23.56 -12.93 -9.14
CA LEU A 169 -23.28 -11.51 -9.08
C LEU A 169 -24.56 -10.69 -9.24
N ASP A 170 -24.72 -9.64 -8.45
CA ASP A 170 -25.75 -8.63 -8.71
C ASP A 170 -25.40 -7.77 -9.92
N ALA A 171 -26.32 -6.92 -10.38
CA ALA A 171 -26.14 -6.08 -11.57
C ALA A 171 -24.95 -5.11 -11.47
N ARG A 172 -24.57 -4.69 -10.26
CA ARG A 172 -23.49 -3.72 -10.01
C ARG A 172 -22.13 -4.39 -9.92
N GLN A 173 -22.11 -5.65 -9.50
CA GLN A 173 -20.92 -6.48 -9.45
C GLN A 173 -20.52 -7.06 -10.83
N GLN A 174 -21.41 -7.03 -11.83
CA GLN A 174 -21.13 -7.56 -13.18
C GLN A 174 -19.88 -6.95 -13.82
N ALA A 175 -19.59 -5.66 -13.53
CA ALA A 175 -18.42 -4.97 -14.09
C ALA A 175 -17.07 -5.55 -13.58
N PHE A 176 -17.08 -6.26 -12.46
CA PHE A 176 -15.89 -6.89 -11.85
C PHE A 176 -15.79 -8.37 -12.23
N GLY A 177 -16.91 -8.97 -12.60
CA GLY A 177 -17.07 -10.39 -12.87
C GLY A 177 -16.12 -10.91 -13.96
N MET A 178 -15.40 -11.98 -13.64
CA MET A 178 -14.50 -12.66 -14.56
C MET A 178 -14.50 -14.17 -14.35
N SER A 179 -14.54 -14.94 -15.45
CA SER A 179 -14.27 -16.37 -15.39
C SER A 179 -12.80 -16.63 -15.05
N GLN A 180 -12.47 -17.79 -14.50
CA GLN A 180 -11.07 -18.15 -14.20
C GLN A 180 -10.19 -18.16 -15.45
N ALA A 181 -10.70 -18.65 -16.58
CA ALA A 181 -9.96 -18.67 -17.85
C ALA A 181 -9.66 -17.24 -18.34
N GLU A 182 -10.66 -16.36 -18.34
CA GLU A 182 -10.49 -14.96 -18.72
C GLU A 182 -9.50 -14.23 -17.78
N PHE A 183 -9.51 -14.57 -16.48
CA PHE A 183 -8.56 -14.01 -15.52
C PHE A 183 -7.12 -14.47 -15.77
N LEU A 184 -6.91 -15.75 -16.08
CA LEU A 184 -5.60 -16.26 -16.49
C LEU A 184 -5.12 -15.61 -17.80
N ASP A 185 -6.01 -15.40 -18.77
CA ASP A 185 -5.68 -14.71 -20.02
C ASP A 185 -5.24 -13.26 -19.75
N LEU A 186 -5.92 -12.55 -18.84
CA LEU A 186 -5.53 -11.21 -18.41
C LEU A 186 -4.13 -11.21 -17.75
N LEU A 187 -3.87 -12.15 -16.84
CA LEU A 187 -2.56 -12.27 -16.17
C LEU A 187 -1.43 -12.53 -17.18
N HIS A 188 -1.62 -13.44 -18.14
CA HIS A 188 -0.64 -13.67 -19.21
C HIS A 188 -0.41 -12.42 -20.07
N ALA A 189 -1.49 -11.71 -20.44
CA ALA A 189 -1.39 -10.49 -21.24
C ALA A 189 -0.61 -9.39 -20.50
N LEU A 190 -0.87 -9.21 -19.20
CA LEU A 190 -0.17 -8.23 -18.36
C LEU A 190 1.29 -8.60 -18.13
N GLN A 191 1.57 -9.88 -17.87
CA GLN A 191 2.95 -10.37 -17.72
C GLN A 191 3.79 -10.09 -18.96
N ALA A 192 3.20 -10.22 -20.15
CA ALA A 192 3.86 -9.91 -21.41
C ALA A 192 4.11 -8.40 -21.64
N ARG A 193 3.45 -7.51 -20.88
CA ARG A 193 3.68 -6.06 -20.95
C ARG A 193 4.74 -5.56 -19.98
N LEU A 194 5.01 -6.30 -18.91
CA LEU A 194 6.09 -5.96 -17.98
C LEU A 194 7.45 -6.11 -18.67
N GLN A 195 8.26 -5.05 -18.58
CA GLN A 195 9.63 -5.05 -19.10
C GLN A 195 10.60 -5.52 -18.02
N ASP A 196 11.62 -6.27 -18.43
CA ASP A 196 12.75 -6.61 -17.56
C ASP A 196 13.41 -5.33 -17.01
N GLY A 197 13.72 -5.34 -15.72
CA GLY A 197 14.30 -4.16 -15.05
C GLY A 197 13.31 -3.04 -14.72
N SER A 198 12.04 -3.13 -15.12
CA SER A 198 11.03 -2.16 -14.69
C SER A 198 10.78 -2.19 -13.18
N GLN A 199 10.27 -1.10 -12.63
CA GLN A 199 9.82 -0.99 -11.23
C GLN A 199 8.41 -1.55 -11.03
N HIS A 200 7.84 -2.15 -12.09
CA HIS A 200 6.51 -2.70 -12.07
C HIS A 200 6.56 -4.22 -11.86
N ARG A 201 5.62 -4.75 -11.10
CA ARG A 201 5.45 -6.16 -10.79
C ARG A 201 4.01 -6.55 -11.04
N LEU A 202 3.79 -7.84 -11.24
CA LEU A 202 2.46 -8.43 -11.35
C LEU A 202 2.30 -9.45 -10.23
N GLY A 203 1.23 -9.32 -9.48
CA GLY A 203 0.69 -10.40 -8.66
C GLY A 203 -0.74 -10.71 -9.08
N MET A 204 -1.49 -11.36 -8.20
CA MET A 204 -2.93 -11.55 -8.39
C MET A 204 -3.69 -11.29 -7.10
N ALA A 205 -4.96 -10.91 -7.23
CA ALA A 205 -5.82 -10.65 -6.09
C ALA A 205 -7.16 -11.38 -6.19
N PRO A 206 -7.32 -12.61 -5.70
CA PRO A 206 -8.67 -13.06 -5.36
C PRO A 206 -9.33 -12.04 -4.43
N HIS A 207 -10.52 -11.52 -4.77
CA HIS A 207 -11.09 -10.38 -4.04
C HIS A 207 -11.27 -10.71 -2.54
N SER A 208 -12.10 -11.70 -2.24
CA SER A 208 -12.35 -12.21 -0.88
C SER A 208 -12.99 -13.59 -0.96
N LEU A 209 -13.05 -14.35 0.14
CA LEU A 209 -13.73 -15.65 0.18
C LEU A 209 -15.25 -15.56 -0.05
N ARG A 210 -15.81 -14.35 -0.04
CA ARG A 210 -17.19 -14.07 -0.49
C ARG A 210 -17.29 -14.03 -2.01
N ALA A 211 -16.28 -13.52 -2.69
CA ALA A 211 -16.29 -13.23 -4.11
C ALA A 211 -15.60 -14.30 -4.96
N VAL A 212 -14.84 -15.20 -4.33
CA VAL A 212 -14.26 -16.40 -4.94
C VAL A 212 -14.55 -17.61 -4.08
N ASP A 213 -14.80 -18.75 -4.73
CA ASP A 213 -14.96 -20.03 -4.04
C ASP A 213 -13.58 -20.58 -3.65
N VAL A 214 -13.44 -21.13 -2.45
CA VAL A 214 -12.13 -21.52 -1.90
C VAL A 214 -11.49 -22.68 -2.67
N ASP A 215 -12.28 -23.63 -3.18
CA ASP A 215 -11.76 -24.75 -3.96
C ASP A 215 -11.29 -24.28 -5.35
N GLU A 216 -12.04 -23.36 -5.98
CA GLU A 216 -11.63 -22.73 -7.24
C GLU A 216 -10.42 -21.81 -7.07
N LEU A 217 -10.28 -21.16 -5.91
CA LEU A 217 -9.07 -20.41 -5.55
C LEU A 217 -7.84 -21.34 -5.47
N ALA A 218 -7.99 -22.53 -4.89
CA ALA A 218 -6.91 -23.51 -4.86
C ALA A 218 -6.49 -23.94 -6.28
N GLU A 219 -7.43 -24.05 -7.21
CA GLU A 219 -7.13 -24.29 -8.63
C GLU A 219 -6.40 -23.12 -9.29
N LEU A 220 -6.84 -21.88 -9.05
CA LEU A 220 -6.19 -20.69 -9.58
C LEU A 220 -4.74 -20.56 -9.10
N VAL A 221 -4.48 -20.76 -7.80
CA VAL A 221 -3.13 -20.66 -7.21
C VAL A 221 -2.18 -21.74 -7.77
N ARG A 222 -2.71 -22.92 -8.12
CA ARG A 222 -1.93 -23.96 -8.83
C ARG A 222 -1.64 -23.58 -10.29
N ALA A 223 -2.57 -22.88 -10.94
CA ALA A 223 -2.43 -22.46 -12.33
C ALA A 223 -1.53 -21.22 -12.50
N TRP A 224 -1.43 -20.36 -11.48
CA TRP A 224 -0.63 -19.13 -11.50
C TRP A 224 0.25 -19.01 -10.25
N SER A 225 1.55 -19.26 -10.41
CA SER A 225 2.54 -19.22 -9.33
C SER A 225 3.46 -17.99 -9.36
N VAL A 226 3.15 -16.99 -10.19
CA VAL A 226 3.99 -15.79 -10.37
C VAL A 226 3.53 -14.67 -9.45
N GLY A 227 4.49 -14.05 -8.75
CA GLY A 227 4.26 -12.87 -7.93
C GLY A 227 3.43 -13.11 -6.65
N PRO A 228 3.12 -12.02 -5.94
CA PRO A 228 2.38 -12.06 -4.69
C PRO A 228 0.88 -12.34 -4.90
N VAL A 229 0.23 -12.83 -3.84
CA VAL A 229 -1.22 -13.09 -3.79
C VAL A 229 -1.82 -12.24 -2.69
N HIS A 230 -2.78 -11.38 -3.03
CA HIS A 230 -3.45 -10.50 -2.06
C HIS A 230 -4.93 -10.89 -1.94
N LEU A 231 -5.47 -10.88 -0.72
CA LEU A 231 -6.86 -11.29 -0.45
C LEU A 231 -7.44 -10.45 0.68
N HIS A 232 -8.60 -9.82 0.48
CA HIS A 232 -9.37 -9.26 1.59
C HIS A 232 -9.95 -10.40 2.43
N ILE A 233 -9.71 -10.35 3.74
CA ILE A 233 -10.15 -11.42 4.63
C ILE A 233 -10.43 -10.91 6.04
N ALA A 234 -11.54 -11.36 6.63
CA ALA A 234 -11.90 -11.08 8.03
C ALA A 234 -11.93 -9.58 8.38
N GLU A 235 -12.26 -8.72 7.42
CA GLU A 235 -12.39 -7.26 7.59
C GLU A 235 -13.58 -6.90 8.47
N GLN A 236 -14.74 -7.52 8.23
CA GLN A 236 -16.02 -7.19 8.88
C GLN A 236 -16.55 -8.35 9.74
N PRO A 237 -17.23 -8.09 10.88
CA PRO A 237 -17.87 -9.15 11.67
C PRO A 237 -18.95 -9.91 10.89
N ASP A 238 -19.63 -9.22 9.96
CA ASP A 238 -20.64 -9.80 9.08
C ASP A 238 -20.04 -10.82 8.11
N GLU A 239 -18.79 -10.64 7.66
CA GLU A 239 -18.08 -11.63 6.85
C GLU A 239 -17.78 -12.87 7.68
N VAL A 240 -17.28 -12.70 8.91
CA VAL A 240 -17.00 -13.82 9.84
C VAL A 240 -18.26 -14.63 10.09
N ARG A 241 -19.38 -13.98 10.39
CA ARG A 241 -20.68 -14.65 10.61
C ARG A 241 -21.13 -15.41 9.37
N ALA A 242 -21.07 -14.79 8.19
CA ALA A 242 -21.49 -15.45 6.95
C ALA A 242 -20.58 -16.63 6.58
N CYS A 243 -19.28 -16.57 6.89
CA CYS A 243 -18.34 -17.66 6.69
C CYS A 243 -18.65 -18.85 7.62
N LEU A 244 -18.92 -18.58 8.91
CA LEU A 244 -19.34 -19.58 9.88
C LEU A 244 -20.65 -20.27 9.47
N GLU A 245 -21.64 -19.50 9.01
CA GLU A 245 -22.91 -20.03 8.51
C GLU A 245 -22.73 -20.92 7.27
N HIS A 246 -21.80 -20.56 6.38
CA HIS A 246 -21.57 -21.28 5.13
C HIS A 246 -20.72 -22.54 5.30
N ALA A 247 -19.61 -22.44 6.04
CA ALA A 247 -18.55 -23.45 6.06
C ALA A 247 -18.29 -24.03 7.47
N GLY A 248 -18.91 -23.48 8.52
CA GLY A 248 -18.64 -23.88 9.90
C GLY A 248 -17.28 -23.44 10.44
N ALA A 249 -16.54 -22.63 9.69
CA ALA A 249 -15.20 -22.14 9.99
C ALA A 249 -15.11 -20.62 9.78
N ARG A 250 -14.16 -19.97 10.46
CA ARG A 250 -13.86 -18.55 10.27
C ARG A 250 -13.16 -18.30 8.92
N PRO A 251 -13.08 -17.06 8.41
CA PRO A 251 -12.46 -16.82 7.11
C PRO A 251 -11.00 -17.28 7.00
N VAL A 252 -10.15 -16.94 7.98
CA VAL A 252 -8.74 -17.36 7.94
C VAL A 252 -8.61 -18.86 8.17
N GLU A 253 -9.36 -19.42 9.13
CA GLU A 253 -9.46 -20.87 9.32
C GLU A 253 -9.84 -21.61 8.03
N LEU A 254 -10.90 -21.19 7.34
CA LEU A 254 -11.36 -21.78 6.07
C LEU A 254 -10.28 -21.72 4.99
N LEU A 255 -9.56 -20.59 4.87
CA LEU A 255 -8.46 -20.46 3.92
C LEU A 255 -7.37 -21.50 4.19
N PHE A 256 -6.93 -21.63 5.45
CA PHE A 256 -5.84 -22.52 5.85
C PHE A 256 -6.24 -24.01 5.90
N ASP A 257 -7.53 -24.31 6.02
CA ASP A 257 -8.05 -25.68 5.94
C ASP A 257 -8.06 -26.23 4.50
N ARG A 258 -8.10 -25.33 3.50
CA ARG A 258 -8.29 -25.69 2.09
C ARG A 258 -7.06 -25.43 1.22
N LEU A 259 -6.24 -24.47 1.62
CA LEU A 259 -5.02 -24.08 0.93
C LEU A 259 -3.84 -24.13 1.89
N GLU A 260 -2.64 -24.07 1.31
CA GLU A 260 -1.40 -23.85 2.04
C GLU A 260 -0.84 -22.46 1.69
N PRO A 261 -1.40 -21.35 2.24
CA PRO A 261 -0.79 -20.04 2.07
C PRO A 261 0.68 -20.04 2.50
N ASP A 262 1.49 -19.26 1.82
CA ASP A 262 2.92 -19.12 2.06
C ASP A 262 3.33 -17.64 2.13
N ALA A 263 4.64 -17.37 2.11
CA ALA A 263 5.19 -16.02 2.18
C ALA A 263 4.81 -15.08 1.02
N ARG A 264 4.21 -15.59 -0.07
CA ARG A 264 3.70 -14.75 -1.18
C ARG A 264 2.38 -14.08 -0.83
N TRP A 265 1.72 -14.52 0.24
CA TRP A 265 0.38 -14.04 0.59
C TRP A 265 0.42 -12.79 1.46
N CYS A 266 -0.36 -11.79 1.06
CA CYS A 266 -0.72 -10.65 1.86
C CYS A 266 -2.22 -10.73 2.19
N LEU A 267 -2.54 -10.94 3.46
CA LEU A 267 -3.91 -10.97 3.95
C LEU A 267 -4.30 -9.56 4.35
N ILE A 268 -5.18 -8.94 3.56
CA ILE A 268 -5.59 -7.55 3.74
C ILE A 268 -6.65 -7.48 4.83
N HIS A 269 -6.49 -6.50 5.72
CA HIS A 269 -7.23 -6.28 6.97
C HIS A 269 -6.93 -7.31 8.04
N ALA A 270 -7.41 -8.55 7.86
CA ALA A 270 -7.35 -9.60 8.87
C ALA A 270 -7.82 -9.12 10.26
N THR A 271 -8.76 -8.17 10.31
CA THR A 271 -9.13 -7.42 11.52
C THR A 271 -9.71 -8.32 12.59
N HIS A 272 -10.59 -9.24 12.20
CA HIS A 272 -11.29 -10.16 13.09
C HIS A 272 -10.65 -11.55 13.07
N VAL A 273 -9.47 -11.66 13.66
CA VAL A 273 -8.74 -12.93 13.81
C VAL A 273 -8.58 -13.32 15.27
N GLU A 274 -8.63 -14.63 15.52
CA GLU A 274 -8.36 -15.23 16.82
C GLU A 274 -6.88 -15.64 16.95
N ASP A 275 -6.43 -15.92 18.18
CA ASP A 275 -5.04 -16.30 18.47
C ASP A 275 -4.54 -17.51 17.65
N PHE A 276 -5.41 -18.49 17.38
CA PHE A 276 -5.05 -19.66 16.58
C PHE A 276 -4.91 -19.33 15.08
N GLU A 277 -5.70 -18.39 14.57
CA GLU A 277 -5.60 -17.88 13.20
C GLU A 277 -4.29 -17.09 13.03
N LEU A 278 -3.94 -16.27 14.03
CA LEU A 278 -2.64 -15.58 14.07
C LEU A 278 -1.46 -16.55 14.06
N GLU A 279 -1.48 -17.63 14.85
CA GLU A 279 -0.39 -18.62 14.80
C GLU A 279 -0.30 -19.33 13.43
N ALA A 280 -1.44 -19.63 12.80
CA ALA A 280 -1.47 -20.22 11.46
C ALA A 280 -0.87 -19.25 10.42
N MET A 281 -1.29 -17.99 10.44
CA MET A 281 -0.75 -16.91 9.60
C MET A 281 0.76 -16.77 9.77
N ARG A 282 1.23 -16.70 11.02
CA ARG A 282 2.66 -16.60 11.35
C ARG A 282 3.43 -17.79 10.79
N ARG A 283 2.88 -19.00 10.92
CA ARG A 283 3.51 -20.24 10.43
C ARG A 283 3.64 -20.32 8.93
N ALA A 284 2.64 -19.87 8.19
CA ALA A 284 2.74 -19.73 6.74
C ALA A 284 3.72 -18.61 6.31
N GLY A 285 3.99 -17.66 7.20
CA GLY A 285 4.79 -16.48 6.86
C GLY A 285 4.00 -15.49 6.01
N VAL A 286 2.68 -15.49 6.05
CA VAL A 286 1.90 -14.45 5.35
C VAL A 286 2.20 -13.08 5.95
N THR A 287 2.05 -12.04 5.15
CA THR A 287 2.05 -10.66 5.64
C THR A 287 0.63 -10.23 5.96
N ALA A 288 0.42 -9.58 7.11
CA ALA A 288 -0.83 -8.88 7.39
C ALA A 288 -0.75 -7.46 6.79
N GLY A 289 -1.59 -7.16 5.80
CA GLY A 289 -1.69 -5.84 5.19
C GLY A 289 -2.79 -5.04 5.85
N ILE A 290 -2.43 -4.11 6.72
CA ILE A 290 -3.38 -3.35 7.55
C ILE A 290 -3.60 -1.98 6.92
N CYS A 291 -4.84 -1.48 6.95
CA CYS A 291 -5.21 -0.17 6.39
C CYS A 291 -5.82 0.73 7.48
N PRO A 292 -5.04 1.14 8.50
CA PRO A 292 -5.57 1.71 9.75
C PRO A 292 -6.52 2.89 9.57
N THR A 293 -6.25 3.81 8.64
CA THR A 293 -7.11 4.99 8.45
C THR A 293 -8.43 4.64 7.75
N THR A 294 -8.40 3.74 6.76
CA THR A 294 -9.61 3.24 6.09
C THR A 294 -10.43 2.35 7.02
N GLU A 295 -9.78 1.45 7.76
CA GLU A 295 -10.46 0.58 8.75
C GLU A 295 -11.17 1.41 9.84
N ALA A 296 -10.58 2.55 10.22
CA ALA A 296 -11.21 3.51 11.12
C ALA A 296 -12.38 4.27 10.48
N ASP A 297 -12.26 4.68 9.21
CA ASP A 297 -13.34 5.37 8.46
C ASP A 297 -14.55 4.46 8.24
N LEU A 298 -14.29 3.19 7.90
CA LEU A 298 -15.32 2.18 7.62
C LEU A 298 -15.90 1.53 8.89
N GLY A 299 -15.18 1.64 10.02
CA GLY A 299 -15.63 1.16 11.32
C GLY A 299 -15.47 -0.35 11.50
N ASP A 300 -14.40 -0.90 10.95
CA ASP A 300 -14.16 -2.35 10.85
C ASP A 300 -13.86 -2.95 12.22
N GLY A 301 -12.89 -2.36 12.90
CA GLY A 301 -12.35 -2.85 14.16
C GLY A 301 -10.89 -2.48 14.32
N ILE A 302 -10.19 -3.22 15.18
CA ILE A 302 -8.77 -3.01 15.45
C ILE A 302 -8.05 -4.34 15.32
N PHE A 303 -7.13 -4.45 14.36
CA PHE A 303 -6.25 -5.61 14.24
C PHE A 303 -5.43 -5.81 15.53
N PRO A 304 -5.23 -7.04 16.03
CA PRO A 304 -4.44 -7.31 17.23
C PRO A 304 -2.91 -7.20 16.97
N ALA A 305 -2.46 -6.02 16.54
CA ALA A 305 -1.09 -5.76 16.08
C ALA A 305 -0.03 -6.03 17.14
N LEU A 306 -0.32 -5.72 18.43
CA LEU A 306 0.59 -6.06 19.52
C LEU A 306 0.84 -7.58 19.58
N ARG A 307 -0.23 -8.38 19.54
CA ARG A 307 -0.16 -9.83 19.62
C ARG A 307 0.52 -10.42 18.38
N TRP A 308 0.13 -9.96 17.18
CA TRP A 308 0.74 -10.36 15.92
C TRP A 308 2.26 -10.12 15.92
N ARG A 309 2.67 -8.98 16.46
CA ARG A 309 4.08 -8.65 16.60
C ARG A 309 4.82 -9.51 17.61
N GLN A 310 4.21 -9.83 18.75
CA GLN A 310 4.80 -10.76 19.73
C GLN A 310 5.03 -12.16 19.13
N LEU A 311 4.21 -12.56 18.16
CA LEU A 311 4.40 -13.80 17.40
C LEU A 311 5.51 -13.69 16.33
N GLY A 312 6.08 -12.51 16.11
CA GLY A 312 7.06 -12.26 15.05
C GLY A 312 6.44 -12.20 13.65
N GLY A 313 5.16 -11.86 13.56
CA GLY A 313 4.44 -11.73 12.29
C GLY A 313 4.92 -10.54 11.46
N ARG A 314 4.77 -10.66 10.13
CA ARG A 314 5.05 -9.58 9.17
C ARG A 314 3.86 -8.65 9.05
N LEU A 315 4.09 -7.34 9.11
CA LEU A 315 3.02 -6.34 9.04
C LEU A 315 3.40 -5.25 8.05
N ALA A 316 2.47 -4.92 7.16
CA ALA A 316 2.61 -3.83 6.22
C ALA A 316 1.38 -2.91 6.28
N ILE A 317 1.51 -1.68 5.78
CA ILE A 317 0.43 -0.69 5.75
C ILE A 317 -0.03 -0.39 4.32
N GLY A 318 -1.33 -0.16 4.16
CA GLY A 318 -1.91 0.35 2.91
C GLY A 318 -2.87 1.51 3.13
N SER A 319 -3.04 2.36 2.12
CA SER A 319 -3.99 3.50 2.17
C SER A 319 -5.40 3.14 1.71
N ASP A 320 -5.57 1.98 1.07
CA ASP A 320 -6.84 1.37 0.67
C ASP A 320 -7.80 2.31 -0.07
N SER A 321 -8.78 2.87 0.65
CA SER A 321 -9.78 3.78 0.08
C SER A 321 -9.20 5.14 -0.29
N ASN A 322 -7.94 5.36 0.06
CA ASN A 322 -7.16 6.54 -0.25
C ASN A 322 -7.78 7.81 0.33
N LEU A 323 -8.47 7.72 1.48
CA LEU A 323 -8.92 8.89 2.23
C LEU A 323 -7.72 9.68 2.76
N VAL A 324 -6.75 8.95 3.32
CA VAL A 324 -5.45 9.45 3.78
C VAL A 324 -4.37 8.83 2.91
N THR A 325 -3.39 9.62 2.47
CA THR A 325 -2.31 9.19 1.56
C THR A 325 -0.93 9.30 2.21
N SER A 326 -0.84 9.28 3.54
CA SER A 326 0.39 9.44 4.30
C SER A 326 0.79 8.16 5.04
N ALA A 327 2.04 7.73 4.85
CA ALA A 327 2.60 6.61 5.61
C ALA A 327 2.72 6.91 7.11
N ALA A 328 3.08 8.15 7.47
CA ALA A 328 3.15 8.57 8.87
C ALA A 328 1.78 8.52 9.54
N ALA A 329 0.73 8.92 8.83
CA ALA A 329 -0.64 8.87 9.33
C ALA A 329 -1.14 7.44 9.55
N GLU A 330 -0.86 6.51 8.63
CA GLU A 330 -1.20 5.09 8.82
C GLU A 330 -0.48 4.50 10.03
N LEU A 331 0.83 4.70 10.15
CA LEU A 331 1.62 4.20 11.29
C LEU A 331 1.16 4.79 12.62
N ARG A 332 0.80 6.08 12.64
CA ARG A 332 0.25 6.76 13.80
C ARG A 332 -1.10 6.16 14.21
N GLN A 333 -1.99 5.95 13.26
CA GLN A 333 -3.31 5.35 13.51
C GLN A 333 -3.19 3.88 13.96
N LEU A 334 -2.28 3.12 13.35
CA LEU A 334 -1.93 1.76 13.78
C LEU A 334 -1.51 1.75 15.25
N ASP A 335 -0.50 2.54 15.64
CA ASP A 335 -0.03 2.56 17.02
C ASP A 335 -1.09 3.11 17.99
N TRP A 336 -1.79 4.19 17.64
CA TRP A 336 -2.82 4.78 18.50
C TRP A 336 -4.01 3.84 18.76
N SER A 337 -4.42 3.05 17.76
CA SER A 337 -5.45 2.03 17.96
C SER A 337 -5.07 1.05 19.09
N GLN A 338 -3.80 0.61 19.10
CA GLN A 338 -3.30 -0.30 20.14
C GLN A 338 -3.19 0.40 21.49
N ARG A 339 -2.80 1.68 21.53
CA ARG A 339 -2.81 2.47 22.77
C ARG A 339 -4.20 2.57 23.39
N LEU A 340 -5.22 2.77 22.57
CA LEU A 340 -6.61 2.84 23.01
C LEU A 340 -7.12 1.49 23.52
N VAL A 341 -6.73 0.38 22.92
CA VAL A 341 -7.10 -0.96 23.38
C VAL A 341 -6.39 -1.34 24.68
N HIS A 342 -5.09 -1.03 24.80
CA HIS A 342 -4.25 -1.49 25.90
C HIS A 342 -4.06 -0.48 27.04
N HIS A 343 -4.58 0.75 26.89
CA HIS A 343 -4.42 1.86 27.83
C HIS A 343 -2.95 2.15 28.18
N GLN A 344 -2.06 2.01 27.20
CA GLN A 344 -0.61 2.16 27.34
C GLN A 344 -0.03 3.00 26.19
N ARG A 345 1.14 3.61 26.41
CA ARG A 345 1.89 4.32 25.37
C ARG A 345 3.00 3.43 24.82
N ASN A 346 3.43 3.69 23.58
CA ASN A 346 4.52 2.98 22.92
C ASN A 346 4.28 1.45 22.84
N VAL A 347 3.03 1.07 22.57
CA VAL A 347 2.60 -0.34 22.56
C VAL A 347 3.33 -1.13 21.47
N LEU A 348 3.56 -0.50 20.31
CA LEU A 348 4.27 -1.11 19.21
C LEU A 348 5.79 -0.80 19.23
N LEU A 349 6.42 -0.61 20.39
CA LEU A 349 7.88 -0.47 20.52
C LEU A 349 8.57 -1.85 20.64
N ASP A 350 9.66 -2.07 19.90
CA ASP A 350 10.35 -3.38 19.87
C ASP A 350 11.12 -3.54 21.19
N GLU A 351 11.24 -4.76 21.71
CA GLU A 351 12.07 -5.00 22.90
C GLU A 351 13.51 -4.51 22.66
N GLY A 352 14.05 -3.73 23.60
CA GLY A 352 15.38 -3.14 23.49
C GLY A 352 15.49 -1.91 22.59
N GLN A 353 14.39 -1.46 21.96
CA GLN A 353 14.35 -0.19 21.23
C GLN A 353 13.84 0.95 22.11
N THR A 354 14.34 2.16 21.86
CA THR A 354 13.88 3.39 22.54
C THR A 354 12.93 4.21 21.64
N HIS A 355 13.15 4.17 20.32
CA HIS A 355 12.43 4.98 19.34
C HIS A 355 11.45 4.13 18.55
N LEU A 356 10.16 4.37 18.77
CA LEU A 356 9.06 3.63 18.15
C LEU A 356 9.12 3.77 16.63
N GLY A 357 9.22 4.99 16.14
CA GLY A 357 9.23 5.35 14.72
C GLY A 357 10.35 4.70 13.95
N THR A 358 11.57 4.63 14.52
CA THR A 358 12.71 3.95 13.88
C THR A 358 12.40 2.48 13.62
N SER A 359 11.95 1.75 14.66
CA SER A 359 11.64 0.33 14.53
C SER A 359 10.43 0.06 13.63
N LEU A 360 9.36 0.85 13.82
CA LEU A 360 8.09 0.68 13.13
C LEU A 360 8.21 1.01 11.64
N TRP A 361 8.85 2.13 11.29
CA TRP A 361 9.06 2.51 9.88
C TRP A 361 9.91 1.49 9.13
N ALA A 362 11.09 1.15 9.66
CA ALA A 362 12.03 0.25 8.97
C ALA A 362 11.44 -1.15 8.77
N ARG A 363 10.74 -1.68 9.78
CA ARG A 363 10.09 -2.99 9.67
C ARG A 363 8.94 -2.97 8.66
N THR A 364 8.04 -1.99 8.77
CA THR A 364 6.86 -1.90 7.90
C THR A 364 7.25 -1.66 6.45
N ALA A 365 8.28 -0.84 6.18
CA ALA A 365 8.79 -0.61 4.83
C ALA A 365 9.33 -1.91 4.20
N ARG A 366 10.12 -2.68 4.96
CA ARG A 366 10.66 -3.97 4.53
C ARG A 366 9.57 -5.03 4.29
N ASP A 367 8.65 -5.15 5.23
CA ASP A 367 7.56 -6.13 5.15
C ASP A 367 6.59 -5.77 4.00
N GLY A 368 6.37 -4.48 3.76
CA GLY A 368 5.60 -4.00 2.60
C GLY A 368 6.29 -4.27 1.27
N ALA A 369 7.60 -4.04 1.17
CA ALA A 369 8.36 -4.41 -0.02
C ALA A 369 8.31 -5.93 -0.29
N HIS A 370 8.36 -6.76 0.75
CA HIS A 370 8.19 -8.21 0.63
C HIS A 370 6.80 -8.59 0.13
N ALA A 371 5.73 -8.03 0.72
CA ALA A 371 4.35 -8.31 0.32
C ALA A 371 4.04 -7.92 -1.14
N LEU A 372 4.81 -6.98 -1.70
CA LEU A 372 4.64 -6.50 -3.07
C LEU A 372 5.66 -7.08 -4.06
N ASP A 373 6.59 -7.93 -3.62
CA ASP A 373 7.70 -8.42 -4.45
C ASP A 373 8.55 -7.28 -5.07
N GLN A 374 8.75 -6.22 -4.28
CA GLN A 374 9.47 -5.01 -4.69
C GLN A 374 10.90 -5.00 -4.15
N ASN A 375 11.86 -4.54 -4.96
CA ASN A 375 13.26 -4.43 -4.55
C ASN A 375 13.55 -3.11 -3.80
N GLY A 376 12.74 -2.81 -2.79
CA GLY A 376 12.83 -1.58 -1.98
C GLY A 376 12.67 -1.86 -0.49
N GLY A 377 12.16 -0.89 0.27
CA GLY A 377 11.82 -1.05 1.69
C GLY A 377 13.01 -1.10 2.66
N ALA A 378 14.24 -1.08 2.16
CA ALA A 378 15.47 -1.03 2.95
C ALA A 378 16.59 -0.29 2.19
N LEU A 379 17.47 0.38 2.94
CA LEU A 379 18.65 1.05 2.40
C LEU A 379 19.89 0.21 2.67
N GLU A 380 20.14 -0.75 1.78
CA GLU A 380 21.24 -1.70 1.80
C GLU A 380 21.71 -2.02 0.38
N VAL A 381 22.92 -2.56 0.23
CA VAL A 381 23.50 -2.90 -1.08
C VAL A 381 22.60 -3.88 -1.83
N GLY A 382 22.38 -3.62 -3.12
CA GLY A 382 21.54 -4.41 -4.03
C GLY A 382 20.07 -3.99 -4.10
N ARG A 383 19.58 -3.14 -3.19
CA ARG A 383 18.22 -2.56 -3.23
C ARG A 383 18.16 -1.36 -4.15
N LEU A 384 16.98 -1.08 -4.70
CA LEU A 384 16.72 0.18 -5.41
C LEU A 384 16.92 1.35 -4.45
N ALA A 385 17.45 2.45 -4.97
CA ALA A 385 17.61 3.71 -4.25
C ALA A 385 16.24 4.42 -4.10
N ASN A 386 15.38 3.85 -3.26
CA ASN A 386 14.06 4.34 -2.91
C ASN A 386 14.07 4.84 -1.47
N PHE A 387 14.02 6.17 -1.27
CA PHE A 387 14.15 6.76 0.06
C PHE A 387 13.37 8.08 0.19
N VAL A 388 13.11 8.43 1.44
CA VAL A 388 12.50 9.70 1.87
C VAL A 388 13.55 10.49 2.65
N VAL A 389 13.63 11.79 2.41
CA VAL A 389 14.47 12.74 3.15
C VAL A 389 13.55 13.61 4.00
N LEU A 390 13.73 13.57 5.32
CA LEU A 390 13.01 14.45 6.24
C LEU A 390 13.64 15.86 6.25
N ASP A 391 12.82 16.90 6.32
CA ASP A 391 13.30 18.29 6.34
C ASP A 391 13.82 18.68 7.72
N SER A 392 15.14 18.76 7.88
CA SER A 392 15.76 19.22 9.13
C SER A 392 15.56 20.73 9.39
N GLY A 393 15.11 21.49 8.39
CA GLY A 393 14.73 22.89 8.52
C GLY A 393 13.31 23.10 9.07
N HIS A 394 12.47 22.06 9.04
CA HIS A 394 11.10 22.16 9.55
C HIS A 394 11.10 22.49 11.06
N PRO A 395 10.30 23.46 11.55
CA PRO A 395 10.38 23.92 12.94
C PRO A 395 10.21 22.85 14.02
N LEU A 396 9.43 21.80 13.75
CA LEU A 396 9.25 20.67 14.68
C LEU A 396 10.36 19.61 14.59
N LEU A 397 11.16 19.60 13.51
CA LEU A 397 12.27 18.66 13.32
C LEU A 397 13.64 19.29 13.62
N ALA A 398 13.72 20.62 13.61
CA ALA A 398 14.94 21.38 13.82
C ALA A 398 15.64 21.01 15.15
N GLY A 399 16.90 20.59 15.05
CA GLY A 399 17.74 20.24 16.20
C GLY A 399 17.49 18.87 16.82
N LEU A 400 16.54 18.08 16.30
CA LEU A 400 16.34 16.70 16.74
C LEU A 400 17.41 15.78 16.16
N ASP A 401 17.83 14.79 16.95
CA ASP A 401 18.56 13.63 16.41
C ASP A 401 17.65 12.84 15.44
N PRO A 402 18.20 12.05 14.51
CA PRO A 402 17.41 11.42 13.45
C PRO A 402 16.32 10.48 13.96
N ALA A 403 16.52 9.82 15.12
CA ALA A 403 15.54 8.90 15.66
C ALA A 403 14.35 9.66 16.27
N SER A 404 14.63 10.73 17.03
CA SER A 404 13.60 11.65 17.54
C SER A 404 12.87 12.40 16.42
N ALA A 405 13.57 12.76 15.33
CA ALA A 405 12.96 13.39 14.16
C ALA A 405 11.94 12.45 13.49
N LEU A 406 12.27 11.16 13.33
CA LEU A 406 11.34 10.17 12.77
C LEU A 406 10.15 9.89 13.71
N ASP A 407 10.37 9.80 15.02
CA ASP A 407 9.27 9.73 16.00
C ASP A 407 8.33 10.93 15.87
N THR A 408 8.90 12.13 15.71
CA THR A 408 8.15 13.38 15.58
C THR A 408 7.39 13.45 14.27
N PHE A 409 8.01 13.05 13.15
CA PHE A 409 7.35 12.96 11.85
C PHE A 409 6.13 12.03 11.91
N ILE A 410 6.25 10.85 12.52
CA ILE A 410 5.12 9.92 12.63
C ILE A 410 4.04 10.46 13.57
N MET A 411 4.42 10.96 14.75
CA MET A 411 3.44 11.31 15.80
C MET A 411 2.79 12.68 15.63
N ALA A 412 3.48 13.62 14.99
CA ALA A 412 3.10 15.02 14.89
C ALA A 412 3.21 15.56 13.46
N GLU A 413 3.10 14.69 12.46
CA GLU A 413 3.17 15.01 11.04
C GLU A 413 2.49 16.34 10.68
N GLN A 414 3.19 17.18 9.93
CA GLN A 414 2.68 18.42 9.33
C GLN A 414 3.16 18.53 7.87
N PRO A 415 2.46 19.32 7.04
CA PRO A 415 2.95 19.63 5.69
C PRO A 415 4.39 20.18 5.72
N GLY A 416 5.21 19.75 4.76
CA GLY A 416 6.61 20.21 4.64
C GLY A 416 7.61 19.48 5.53
N MET A 417 7.22 18.45 6.29
CA MET A 417 8.19 17.60 7.02
C MET A 417 8.99 16.64 6.13
N ILE A 418 8.50 16.35 4.92
CA ILE A 418 9.24 15.62 3.90
C ILE A 418 9.88 16.64 2.97
N GLU A 419 11.21 16.65 2.90
CA GLU A 419 11.94 17.49 1.96
C GLU A 419 11.90 16.88 0.55
N SER A 420 12.20 15.60 0.42
CA SER A 420 12.20 14.94 -0.89
C SER A 420 11.93 13.45 -0.81
N VAL A 421 11.40 12.91 -1.90
CA VAL A 421 11.20 11.47 -2.10
C VAL A 421 11.86 11.07 -3.40
N TRP A 422 12.63 9.98 -3.33
CA TRP A 422 13.45 9.46 -4.40
C TRP A 422 13.00 8.04 -4.73
N VAL A 423 12.84 7.75 -6.02
CA VAL A 423 12.46 6.44 -6.54
C VAL A 423 13.39 6.10 -7.69
N ALA A 424 14.09 4.97 -7.60
CA ALA A 424 15.17 4.58 -8.51
C ALA A 424 16.20 5.72 -8.69
N ALA A 425 16.65 6.30 -7.56
CA ALA A 425 17.57 7.43 -7.52
C ALA A 425 17.13 8.69 -8.28
N GLU A 426 15.85 8.79 -8.67
CA GLU A 426 15.26 9.98 -9.28
C GLU A 426 14.34 10.71 -8.29
N ARG A 427 14.53 12.03 -8.16
CA ARG A 427 13.73 12.85 -7.25
C ARG A 427 12.33 13.03 -7.82
N ARG A 428 11.33 12.49 -7.14
CA ARG A 428 9.90 12.62 -7.49
C ARG A 428 9.20 13.73 -6.73
N VAL A 429 9.61 13.95 -5.48
CA VAL A 429 9.06 14.98 -4.59
C VAL A 429 10.17 15.92 -4.16
N HIS A 430 9.88 17.21 -4.13
CA HIS A 430 10.79 18.25 -3.65
C HIS A 430 10.00 19.31 -2.88
N HIS A 431 10.46 19.68 -1.69
CA HIS A 431 9.75 20.50 -0.72
C HIS A 431 8.32 20.01 -0.46
N GLY A 432 8.17 18.69 -0.30
CA GLY A 432 6.88 18.04 -0.02
C GLY A 432 5.87 18.01 -1.17
N ILE A 433 6.23 18.45 -2.38
CA ILE A 433 5.34 18.48 -3.55
C ILE A 433 5.95 17.67 -4.69
N HIS A 434 5.13 16.86 -5.37
CA HIS A 434 5.55 16.09 -6.53
C HIS A 434 5.92 17.01 -7.71
N VAL A 435 6.98 16.67 -8.46
CA VAL A 435 7.50 17.50 -9.57
C VAL A 435 6.48 17.74 -10.69
N GLY A 436 5.56 16.78 -10.90
CA GLY A 436 4.47 16.86 -11.88
C GLY A 436 3.11 17.27 -11.30
N ARG A 437 3.03 17.69 -10.02
CA ARG A 437 1.75 17.87 -9.30
C ARG A 437 0.76 18.79 -10.02
N ASN A 438 1.24 19.86 -10.63
CA ASN A 438 0.38 20.87 -11.23
C ASN A 438 -0.22 20.46 -12.59
N GLU A 439 0.34 19.44 -13.26
CA GLU A 439 -0.09 19.06 -14.61
C GLU A 439 -1.51 18.50 -14.67
N LEU A 440 -1.97 17.85 -13.60
CA LEU A 440 -3.24 17.12 -13.54
C LEU A 440 -4.32 17.82 -12.71
N ALA A 441 -3.99 18.93 -12.04
CA ALA A 441 -4.86 19.55 -11.05
C ALA A 441 -6.21 20.02 -11.65
N GLU A 442 -6.19 20.60 -12.86
CA GLU A 442 -7.41 21.07 -13.52
C GLU A 442 -8.31 19.91 -13.96
N GLU A 443 -7.71 18.85 -14.52
CA GLU A 443 -8.42 17.68 -15.02
C GLU A 443 -9.08 16.90 -13.88
N ILE A 444 -8.34 16.64 -12.80
CA ILE A 444 -8.86 16.00 -11.59
C ILE A 444 -9.99 16.82 -10.97
N SER A 445 -9.81 18.14 -10.91
CA SER A 445 -10.85 19.04 -10.40
C SER A 445 -12.11 18.99 -11.27
N ALA A 446 -11.97 18.89 -12.59
CA ALA A 446 -13.11 18.75 -13.51
C ALA A 446 -13.84 17.41 -13.32
N LEU A 447 -13.11 16.30 -13.23
CA LEU A 447 -13.67 14.97 -12.97
C LEU A 447 -14.43 14.93 -11.64
N ARG A 448 -13.84 15.49 -10.59
CA ARG A 448 -14.46 15.53 -9.26
C ARG A 448 -15.69 16.43 -9.23
N ARG A 449 -15.67 17.59 -9.89
CA ARG A 449 -16.85 18.48 -10.01
C ARG A 449 -18.02 17.79 -10.73
N ARG A 450 -17.73 17.08 -11.82
CA ARG A 450 -18.74 16.27 -12.55
C ARG A 450 -19.38 15.26 -11.61
N LEU A 451 -18.58 14.47 -10.89
CA LEU A 451 -19.07 13.48 -9.95
C LEU A 451 -19.91 14.08 -8.81
N VAL A 452 -19.48 15.20 -8.23
CA VAL A 452 -20.25 15.89 -7.17
C VAL A 452 -21.61 16.37 -7.68
N ASN A 453 -21.68 16.85 -8.92
CA ASN A 453 -22.94 17.29 -9.51
C ASN A 453 -23.88 16.10 -9.79
N GLU A 454 -23.34 14.96 -10.23
CA GLU A 454 -24.10 13.72 -10.43
C GLU A 454 -24.62 13.14 -9.12
N ILE A 455 -23.87 13.22 -8.02
CA ILE A 455 -24.30 12.75 -6.69
C ILE A 455 -25.44 13.61 -6.12
N ARG A 456 -25.52 14.89 -6.49
CA ARG A 456 -26.56 15.82 -6.00
C ARG A 456 -27.89 15.69 -6.73
N GLN A 457 -27.91 15.05 -7.90
CA GLN A 457 -29.12 14.76 -8.69
C GLN A 457 -29.68 13.40 -8.29
#